data_AF-A0A671QA27-F1
#
_entry.id   AF-A0A671QA27-F1
#
_cell.length_a   1.000
_cell.length_b   1.000
_cell.length_c   1.000
_cell.angle_alpha   90.00
_cell.angle_beta   90.00
_cell.angle_gamma   90.00
#
_symmetry.space_group_name_H-M   'P 1'
#
loop_
_entity.id
_entity.type
_entity.pdbx_description
1 polymer ?
#
loop_
_entity_poly.entity_id
_entity_poly.type
_entity_poly.pdbx_seq_one_letter_code
_entity_poly.pdbx_strand_id
1 'polypeptide(L)'
;CHFFHKTNGVHLVALYPFLLNECVLLSYVLSAPNILKVGSPEKVFVEAQDYSGASLNVKISVRNPKDNSREVTSASVTLTPVKNYQDLVEIEIPGNAFSFEKGVQQYAVLQAQFPQKLLEKKVMVIFQSGHIVLQTDKTIYTPDSTVYYRVFSLSPGMTQPVESGVRVEILVNMSSTPDGISLESKSVYPGGGLVSGSFSLTDPASPGLWKLVAWHQNSPQKNFSSEFEVKEYVLPSFEVSLSPQKAFFYVNDDSLSVHIEAKYLFGETVNGHGFVVFGVVTEDKGKISIPGSLQRVQIWDGSGTAELRRKHILQTFPNIMQLVGQSLYVTVSVLTESGSEEDDGSGLQAQRRLQQLPAHRHRSCRASDR
;
A
#
# COMPACT_ATOMS: atom_id res chain seq x y z
N CYS A 1 31.56 -13.61 51.41
CA CYS A 1 32.72 -12.70 51.53
C CYS A 1 33.50 -13.04 52.79
N HIS A 2 34.70 -13.60 52.66
CA HIS A 2 35.62 -13.78 53.78
C HIS A 2 36.29 -12.45 54.10
N PHE A 3 36.19 -12.00 55.34
CA PHE A 3 37.15 -11.06 55.92
C PHE A 3 37.98 -11.80 56.96
N PHE A 4 39.28 -11.91 56.71
CA PHE A 4 40.26 -12.26 57.71
C PHE A 4 40.82 -10.97 58.29
N HIS A 5 40.69 -10.78 59.60
CA HIS A 5 41.63 -9.97 60.36
C HIS A 5 42.03 -10.74 61.61
N LYS A 6 43.34 -10.81 61.85
CA LYS A 6 44.01 -11.64 62.84
C LYS A 6 44.24 -10.79 64.10
N THR A 7 43.79 -11.25 65.27
CA THR A 7 44.58 -11.31 66.52
C THR A 7 43.86 -12.05 67.66
N ASN A 8 44.63 -12.97 68.26
CA ASN A 8 44.53 -13.57 69.60
C ASN A 8 43.29 -14.35 70.04
N GLY A 9 43.44 -15.68 70.05
CA GLY A 9 43.01 -16.52 71.17
C GLY A 9 41.61 -17.13 71.06
N VAL A 10 41.58 -18.46 71.07
CA VAL A 10 40.41 -19.34 71.24
C VAL A 10 39.54 -19.53 70.00
N HIS A 11 39.73 -20.69 69.36
CA HIS A 11 38.79 -21.26 68.40
C HIS A 11 37.50 -21.66 69.12
N LEU A 12 36.39 -21.01 68.78
CA LEU A 12 35.05 -21.57 69.00
C LEU A 12 34.39 -21.73 67.62
N VAL A 13 34.32 -22.97 67.14
CA VAL A 13 33.55 -23.32 65.93
C VAL A 13 32.09 -23.39 66.35
N ALA A 14 31.34 -22.32 66.12
CA ALA A 14 29.88 -22.36 66.17
C ALA A 14 29.36 -22.71 64.76
N LEU A 15 28.96 -23.97 64.57
CA LEU A 15 28.17 -24.40 63.42
C LEU A 15 26.75 -23.82 63.59
N TYR A 16 26.50 -22.65 63.01
CA TYR A 16 25.14 -22.23 62.72
C TYR A 16 24.71 -22.90 61.41
N PRO A 17 23.58 -23.62 61.36
CA PRO A 17 23.04 -24.09 60.09
C PRO A 17 22.66 -22.84 59.28
N PHE A 18 23.35 -22.63 58.17
CA PHE A 18 22.92 -21.73 57.11
C PHE A 18 21.59 -22.27 56.57
N LEU A 19 20.47 -21.81 57.11
CA LEU A 19 19.20 -21.82 56.40
C LEU A 19 19.26 -20.71 55.34
N LEU A 20 19.96 -20.98 54.24
CA LEU A 20 19.77 -20.24 53.01
C LEU A 20 18.42 -20.67 52.45
N ASN A 21 17.35 -20.04 52.93
CA ASN A 21 16.12 -19.95 52.16
C ASN A 21 16.48 -19.06 50.97
N GLU A 22 16.78 -19.67 49.81
CA GLU A 22 16.71 -18.92 48.56
C GLU A 22 15.28 -18.42 48.43
N CYS A 23 15.08 -17.13 48.71
CA CYS A 23 13.83 -16.45 48.46
C CYS A 23 13.72 -16.30 46.94
N VAL A 24 13.24 -17.36 46.29
CA VAL A 24 12.96 -17.34 44.86
C VAL A 24 11.87 -16.30 44.64
N LEU A 25 12.22 -15.25 43.89
CA LEU A 25 11.35 -14.10 43.68
C LEU A 25 10.27 -14.49 42.68
N LEU A 26 9.13 -14.95 43.18
CA LEU A 26 7.97 -15.33 42.36
C LEU A 26 7.60 -14.23 41.38
N SER A 27 7.76 -14.52 40.09
CA SER A 27 7.59 -13.55 39.01
C SER A 27 6.39 -13.94 38.15
N TYR A 28 5.54 -12.97 37.86
CA TYR A 28 4.36 -13.15 37.00
C TYR A 28 4.58 -12.41 35.70
N VAL A 29 4.24 -13.04 34.58
CA VAL A 29 4.39 -12.50 33.24
C VAL A 29 3.03 -12.34 32.57
N LEU A 30 2.84 -11.20 31.92
CA LEU A 30 1.73 -10.91 31.02
C LEU A 30 2.32 -10.41 29.70
N SER A 31 2.12 -11.15 28.62
CA SER A 31 2.56 -10.78 27.27
C SER A 31 1.38 -10.76 26.31
N ALA A 32 1.30 -9.71 25.47
CA ALA A 32 0.21 -9.49 24.55
C ALA A 32 0.70 -8.69 23.32
N PRO A 33 -0.07 -8.67 22.21
CA PRO A 33 0.21 -7.79 21.10
C PRO A 33 0.27 -6.32 21.53
N ASN A 34 1.13 -5.53 20.88
CA ASN A 34 1.22 -4.08 21.14
C ASN A 34 -0.05 -3.31 20.73
N ILE A 35 -0.94 -3.96 19.98
CA ILE A 35 -2.18 -3.41 19.46
C ILE A 35 -3.27 -4.47 19.59
N LEU A 36 -4.42 -4.11 20.16
CA LEU A 36 -5.61 -4.97 20.19
C LEU A 36 -6.61 -4.53 19.12
N LYS A 37 -7.16 -5.51 18.40
CA LYS A 37 -8.16 -5.26 17.36
C LYS A 37 -9.56 -5.45 17.91
N VAL A 38 -10.43 -4.49 17.62
CA VAL A 38 -11.86 -4.60 17.93
C VAL A 38 -12.50 -5.63 17.01
N GLY A 39 -13.29 -6.55 17.58
CA GLY A 39 -14.02 -7.61 16.86
C GLY A 39 -13.15 -8.74 16.33
N SER A 40 -11.95 -8.94 16.89
CA SER A 40 -11.09 -10.07 16.55
C SER A 40 -10.48 -10.67 17.81
N PRO A 41 -10.43 -12.01 17.93
CA PRO A 41 -9.78 -12.66 19.05
C PRO A 41 -8.27 -12.44 19.00
N GLU A 42 -7.70 -12.00 20.12
CA GLU A 42 -6.28 -11.76 20.31
C GLU A 42 -5.73 -12.73 21.36
N LYS A 43 -4.51 -13.22 21.15
CA LYS A 43 -3.86 -14.17 22.07
C LYS A 43 -3.01 -13.44 23.10
N VAL A 44 -3.26 -13.71 24.37
CA VAL A 44 -2.57 -13.16 25.53
C VAL A 44 -1.92 -14.30 26.30
N PHE A 45 -0.63 -14.18 26.56
CA PHE A 45 0.16 -15.16 27.30
C PHE A 45 0.29 -14.74 28.76
N VAL A 46 0.07 -15.70 29.67
CA VAL A 46 0.25 -15.52 31.11
C VAL A 46 1.09 -16.66 31.68
N GLU A 47 1.98 -16.33 32.61
CA GLU A 47 2.89 -17.29 33.23
C GLU A 47 3.18 -16.90 34.69
N ALA A 48 3.33 -17.89 35.57
CA ALA A 48 3.91 -17.75 36.89
C ALA A 48 5.27 -18.47 36.93
N GLN A 49 6.36 -17.71 36.87
CA GLN A 49 7.73 -18.21 36.84
C GLN A 49 8.20 -18.65 38.22
N ASP A 50 8.92 -19.76 38.24
CA ASP A 50 9.47 -20.40 39.44
C ASP A 50 8.42 -20.69 40.53
N TYR A 51 7.16 -20.88 40.13
CA TYR A 51 6.06 -21.24 41.00
C TYR A 51 5.92 -22.76 41.15
N SER A 52 5.73 -23.24 42.37
CA SER A 52 5.62 -24.67 42.70
C SER A 52 4.44 -25.00 43.65
N GLY A 53 3.46 -24.10 43.74
CA GLY A 53 2.31 -24.23 44.64
C GLY A 53 1.08 -24.91 44.02
N ALA A 54 -0.11 -24.59 44.53
CA ALA A 54 -1.37 -25.10 44.00
C ALA A 54 -1.75 -24.41 42.68
N SER A 55 -2.66 -25.00 41.91
CA SER A 55 -3.16 -24.38 40.67
C SER A 55 -3.63 -22.93 40.90
N LEU A 56 -3.22 -22.02 40.01
CA LEU A 56 -3.53 -20.60 40.11
C LEU A 56 -4.64 -20.23 39.13
N ASN A 57 -5.72 -19.63 39.63
CA ASN A 57 -6.74 -19.03 38.77
C ASN A 57 -6.34 -17.62 38.40
N VAL A 58 -6.24 -17.35 37.11
CA VAL A 58 -5.87 -16.05 36.55
C VAL A 58 -7.03 -15.53 35.73
N LYS A 59 -7.51 -14.33 36.06
CA LYS A 59 -8.53 -13.62 35.26
C LYS A 59 -7.84 -12.59 34.38
N ILE A 60 -8.01 -12.72 33.06
CA ILE A 60 -7.57 -11.74 32.08
C ILE A 60 -8.78 -10.86 31.75
N SER A 61 -8.62 -9.53 31.77
CA SER A 61 -9.70 -8.61 31.42
C SER A 61 -9.20 -7.43 30.62
N VAL A 62 -10.10 -6.88 29.79
CA VAL A 62 -9.88 -5.62 29.07
C VAL A 62 -10.84 -4.58 29.63
N ARG A 63 -10.33 -3.40 29.95
CA ARG A 63 -11.13 -2.27 30.45
C ARG A 63 -11.03 -1.05 29.54
N ASN A 64 -12.13 -0.30 29.46
CA ASN A 64 -12.14 0.98 28.76
C ASN A 64 -11.80 2.12 29.75
N PRO A 65 -10.70 2.87 29.53
CA PRO A 65 -10.29 3.94 30.44
C PRO A 65 -11.21 5.18 30.40
N LYS A 66 -12.03 5.36 29.36
CA LYS A 66 -12.93 6.52 29.23
C LYS A 66 -14.20 6.39 30.09
N ASP A 67 -14.62 5.17 30.45
CA ASP A 67 -15.92 4.89 31.09
C ASP A 67 -15.74 4.21 32.46
N ASN A 68 -15.23 4.98 33.44
CA ASN A 68 -15.10 4.61 34.86
C ASN A 68 -14.77 3.12 35.15
N SER A 69 -13.72 2.59 34.50
CA SER A 69 -13.20 1.22 34.73
C SER A 69 -14.16 0.07 34.37
N ARG A 70 -15.16 0.29 33.48
CA ARG A 70 -16.03 -0.80 33.00
C ARG A 70 -15.20 -1.90 32.32
N GLU A 71 -15.37 -3.12 32.83
CA GLU A 71 -14.85 -4.32 32.19
C GLU A 71 -15.58 -4.54 30.86
N VAL A 72 -14.82 -4.53 29.78
CA VAL A 72 -15.31 -4.70 28.40
C VAL A 72 -15.51 -6.19 28.10
N THR A 73 -14.52 -6.99 28.47
CA THR A 73 -14.48 -8.43 28.25
C THR A 73 -13.53 -9.06 29.26
N SER A 74 -13.71 -10.35 29.54
CA SER A 74 -12.78 -11.13 30.34
C SER A 74 -12.76 -12.60 29.97
N ALA A 75 -11.64 -13.24 30.27
CA ALA A 75 -11.42 -14.67 30.18
C ALA A 75 -10.74 -15.14 31.47
N SER A 76 -10.88 -16.42 31.82
CA SER A 76 -10.21 -16.99 32.99
C SER A 76 -9.48 -18.27 32.59
N VAL A 77 -8.32 -18.48 33.18
CA VAL A 77 -7.50 -19.66 32.96
C VAL A 77 -6.94 -20.17 34.28
N THR A 78 -6.78 -21.49 34.38
CA THR A 78 -6.16 -22.14 35.53
C THR A 78 -4.77 -22.62 35.15
N LEU A 79 -3.75 -21.97 35.72
CA LEU A 79 -2.35 -22.35 35.57
C LEU A 79 -2.07 -23.55 36.46
N THR A 80 -1.68 -24.67 35.85
CA THR A 80 -1.47 -25.95 36.54
C THR A 80 -0.02 -26.41 36.44
N PRO A 81 0.45 -27.29 37.35
CA PRO A 81 1.77 -27.89 37.26
C PRO A 81 2.01 -28.63 35.93
N VAL A 82 0.96 -29.27 35.39
CA VAL A 82 1.03 -30.03 34.13
C VAL A 82 1.38 -29.13 32.94
N LYS A 83 0.96 -27.86 32.98
CA LYS A 83 1.26 -26.86 31.94
C LYS A 83 2.44 -25.96 32.31
N ASN A 84 3.25 -26.32 33.31
CA ASN A 84 4.33 -25.47 33.82
C ASN A 84 3.87 -24.06 34.23
N TYR A 85 2.64 -23.94 34.74
CA TYR A 85 2.03 -22.67 35.13
C TYR A 85 2.04 -21.57 34.06
N GLN A 86 1.90 -21.94 32.80
CA GLN A 86 1.75 -21.02 31.66
C GLN A 86 0.54 -21.39 30.81
N ASP A 87 -0.07 -20.40 30.17
CA ASP A 87 -1.12 -20.63 29.18
C ASP A 87 -1.24 -19.47 28.18
N LEU A 88 -1.87 -19.76 27.05
CA LEU A 88 -2.19 -18.78 26.01
C LEU A 88 -3.72 -18.66 25.90
N VAL A 89 -4.23 -17.48 26.22
CA VAL A 89 -5.67 -17.22 26.34
C VAL A 89 -6.13 -16.30 25.22
N GLU A 90 -7.24 -16.64 24.57
CA GLU A 90 -7.88 -15.77 23.59
C GLU A 90 -8.82 -14.79 24.27
N ILE A 91 -8.73 -13.52 23.88
CA ILE A 91 -9.61 -12.45 24.35
C ILE A 91 -10.07 -11.61 23.16
N GLU A 92 -11.37 -11.35 23.08
CA GLU A 92 -11.97 -10.58 21.99
C GLU A 92 -12.63 -9.33 22.56
N ILE A 93 -12.26 -8.16 22.01
CA ILE A 93 -12.92 -6.90 22.31
C ILE A 93 -14.20 -6.80 21.47
N PRO A 94 -15.40 -6.73 22.06
CA PRO A 94 -16.64 -6.62 21.31
C PRO A 94 -16.68 -5.37 20.41
N GLY A 95 -17.30 -5.50 19.24
CA GLY A 95 -17.40 -4.44 18.22
C GLY A 95 -17.97 -3.10 18.71
N ASN A 96 -18.82 -3.13 19.74
CA ASN A 96 -19.50 -1.97 20.32
C ASN A 96 -18.82 -1.41 21.58
N ALA A 97 -17.70 -1.99 22.03
CA ALA A 97 -17.04 -1.59 23.27
C ALA A 97 -16.23 -0.28 23.13
N PHE A 98 -15.83 0.02 21.90
CA PHE A 98 -15.15 1.26 21.53
C PHE A 98 -15.86 1.83 20.30
N SER A 99 -15.89 3.15 20.19
CA SER A 99 -16.43 3.86 19.03
C SER A 99 -15.29 4.56 18.31
N PHE A 100 -15.13 4.30 17.02
CA PHE A 100 -14.07 4.93 16.25
C PHE A 100 -14.22 6.46 16.21
N GLU A 101 -13.13 7.19 16.44
CA GLU A 101 -13.04 8.65 16.35
C GLU A 101 -11.86 9.03 15.44
N LYS A 102 -12.10 9.80 14.36
CA LYS A 102 -11.05 10.13 13.37
C LYS A 102 -9.94 10.95 14.00
N GLY A 103 -8.70 10.53 13.77
CA GLY A 103 -7.51 11.21 14.30
C GLY A 103 -7.32 11.06 15.81
N VAL A 104 -8.16 10.30 16.51
CA VAL A 104 -8.05 10.07 17.95
C VAL A 104 -7.51 8.67 18.21
N GLN A 105 -6.37 8.59 18.90
CA GLN A 105 -5.85 7.31 19.38
C GLN A 105 -6.64 6.84 20.59
N GLN A 106 -7.09 5.59 20.55
CA GLN A 106 -7.83 4.96 21.63
C GLN A 106 -7.02 3.85 22.27
N TYR A 107 -7.24 3.65 23.57
CA TYR A 107 -6.46 2.73 24.38
C TYR A 107 -7.40 1.92 25.27
N ALA A 108 -7.01 0.68 25.53
CA ALA A 108 -7.59 -0.17 26.55
C ALA A 108 -6.56 -0.45 27.64
N VAL A 109 -7.05 -0.85 28.81
CA VAL A 109 -6.21 -1.38 29.90
C VAL A 109 -6.39 -2.89 29.92
N LEU A 110 -5.35 -3.63 29.52
CA LEU A 110 -5.29 -5.08 29.64
C LEU A 110 -4.79 -5.44 31.04
N GLN A 111 -5.51 -6.31 31.72
CA GLN A 111 -5.21 -6.73 33.08
C GLN A 111 -5.11 -8.25 33.17
N ALA A 112 -4.20 -8.74 34.01
CA ALA A 112 -4.16 -10.13 34.46
C ALA A 112 -4.13 -10.15 35.99
N GLN A 113 -5.25 -10.60 36.57
CA GLN A 113 -5.41 -10.77 38.01
C GLN A 113 -4.98 -12.19 38.39
N PHE A 114 -3.77 -12.31 38.93
CA PHE A 114 -3.30 -13.49 39.65
C PHE A 114 -3.81 -13.42 41.11
N PRO A 115 -3.81 -14.52 41.88
CA PRO A 115 -4.33 -14.51 43.25
C PRO A 115 -3.67 -13.49 44.18
N GLN A 116 -2.39 -13.18 43.96
CA GLN A 116 -1.60 -12.28 44.81
C GLN A 116 -1.13 -11.01 44.11
N LYS A 117 -1.33 -10.89 42.79
CA LYS A 117 -0.79 -9.77 42.00
C LYS A 117 -1.69 -9.43 40.82
N LEU A 118 -1.87 -8.13 40.61
CA LEU A 118 -2.48 -7.60 39.41
C LEU A 118 -1.38 -7.06 38.49
N LEU A 119 -1.34 -7.54 37.25
CA LEU A 119 -0.52 -6.97 36.19
C LEU A 119 -1.42 -6.16 35.26
N GLU A 120 -0.95 -4.99 34.84
CA GLU A 120 -1.71 -4.11 33.95
C GLU A 120 -0.81 -3.52 32.87
N LYS A 121 -1.38 -3.35 31.67
CA LYS A 121 -0.73 -2.65 30.56
C LYS A 121 -1.75 -1.85 29.77
N LYS A 122 -1.42 -0.59 29.48
CA LYS A 122 -2.15 0.23 28.52
C LYS A 122 -1.74 -0.18 27.10
N VAL A 123 -2.71 -0.57 26.28
CA VAL A 123 -2.50 -1.06 24.90
C VAL A 123 -3.36 -0.25 23.94
N MET A 124 -2.83 0.04 22.74
CA MET A 124 -3.57 0.78 21.73
C MET A 124 -4.66 -0.12 21.12
N VAL A 125 -5.81 0.47 20.83
CA VAL A 125 -6.95 -0.21 20.20
C VAL A 125 -7.10 0.28 18.77
N ILE A 126 -7.26 -0.64 17.82
CA ILE A 126 -7.57 -0.33 16.43
C ILE A 126 -8.84 -1.03 15.98
N PHE A 127 -9.51 -0.41 15.02
CA PHE A 127 -10.70 -0.94 14.39
C PHE A 127 -10.30 -1.59 13.07
N GLN A 128 -10.57 -2.88 12.91
CA GLN A 128 -10.37 -3.57 11.64
C GLN A 128 -11.72 -3.86 11.02
N SER A 129 -12.09 -3.05 10.02
CA SER A 129 -13.37 -3.20 9.32
C SER A 129 -13.31 -4.01 8.05
N GLY A 130 -12.11 -4.43 7.65
CA GLY A 130 -11.88 -5.13 6.39
C GLY A 130 -11.29 -4.24 5.30
N HIS A 131 -11.47 -4.71 4.08
CA HIS A 131 -11.05 -4.06 2.85
C HIS A 131 -12.23 -4.00 1.88
N ILE A 132 -12.41 -2.83 1.25
CA ILE A 132 -13.32 -2.69 0.12
C ILE A 132 -12.50 -2.56 -1.15
N VAL A 133 -12.83 -3.37 -2.15
CA VAL A 133 -12.31 -3.21 -3.51
C VAL A 133 -13.45 -2.70 -4.38
N LEU A 134 -13.19 -1.61 -5.09
CA LEU A 134 -14.11 -1.00 -6.05
C LEU A 134 -13.60 -1.28 -7.45
N GLN A 135 -14.47 -1.75 -8.32
CA GLN A 135 -14.17 -2.00 -9.73
C GLN A 135 -15.25 -1.38 -10.58
N THR A 136 -14.87 -0.58 -11.57
CA THR A 136 -15.76 -0.11 -12.64
C THR A 136 -15.63 -1.01 -13.87
N ASP A 137 -16.65 -1.04 -14.74
CA ASP A 137 -16.61 -1.81 -15.99
C ASP A 137 -15.67 -1.18 -17.03
N LYS A 138 -15.49 0.15 -17.00
CA LYS A 138 -14.59 0.92 -17.87
C LYS A 138 -13.78 1.93 -17.06
N THR A 139 -12.66 2.38 -17.62
CA THR A 139 -11.83 3.45 -17.05
C THR A 139 -12.20 4.83 -17.59
N ILE A 140 -12.88 4.89 -18.74
CA ILE A 140 -13.30 6.11 -19.44
C ILE A 140 -14.78 5.98 -19.86
N TYR A 141 -15.56 7.03 -19.66
CA TYR A 141 -16.98 7.12 -20.02
C TYR A 141 -17.29 8.39 -20.82
N THR A 142 -18.27 8.32 -21.72
CA THR A 142 -18.84 9.50 -22.38
C THR A 142 -19.92 10.15 -21.50
N PRO A 143 -20.23 11.45 -21.69
CA PRO A 143 -21.19 12.21 -20.87
C PRO A 143 -22.62 11.65 -20.69
N ASP A 144 -23.06 10.65 -21.45
CA ASP A 144 -24.38 10.01 -21.33
C ASP A 144 -24.32 8.52 -20.92
N SER A 145 -23.14 8.05 -20.55
CA SER A 145 -22.93 6.64 -20.21
C SER A 145 -23.44 6.31 -18.81
N THR A 146 -23.91 5.06 -18.63
CA THR A 146 -24.06 4.47 -17.30
C THR A 146 -22.74 3.84 -16.85
N VAL A 147 -22.27 4.23 -15.68
CA VAL A 147 -21.15 3.62 -14.96
C VAL A 147 -21.65 2.39 -14.24
N TYR A 148 -21.14 1.21 -14.58
CA TYR A 148 -21.39 -0.01 -13.81
C TYR A 148 -20.20 -0.29 -12.91
N TYR A 149 -20.49 -0.70 -11.68
CA TYR A 149 -19.44 -1.00 -10.72
C TYR A 149 -19.78 -2.18 -9.81
N ARG A 150 -18.73 -2.73 -9.21
CA ARG A 150 -18.77 -3.80 -8.23
C ARG A 150 -18.07 -3.35 -6.96
N VAL A 151 -18.69 -3.70 -5.84
CA VAL A 151 -18.15 -3.48 -4.50
C VAL A 151 -17.88 -4.84 -3.90
N PHE A 152 -16.61 -5.13 -3.65
CA PHE A 152 -16.18 -6.31 -2.93
C PHE A 152 -15.88 -5.93 -1.49
N SER A 153 -16.48 -6.63 -0.54
CA SER A 153 -16.26 -6.43 0.90
C SER A 153 -15.57 -7.67 1.47
N LEU A 154 -14.36 -7.46 1.95
CA LEU A 154 -13.45 -8.52 2.35
C LEU A 154 -12.97 -8.31 3.79
N SER A 155 -12.65 -9.41 4.46
CA SER A 155 -12.02 -9.43 5.78
C SER A 155 -10.69 -8.66 5.80
N PRO A 156 -10.17 -8.28 6.97
CA PRO A 156 -8.88 -7.59 7.08
C PRO A 156 -7.72 -8.37 6.43
N GLY A 157 -7.79 -9.70 6.43
CA GLY A 157 -6.82 -10.57 5.75
C GLY A 157 -7.10 -10.83 4.27
N MET A 158 -8.16 -10.25 3.70
CA MET A 158 -8.63 -10.47 2.32
C MET A 158 -8.96 -11.93 1.96
N THR A 159 -9.18 -12.79 2.95
CA THR A 159 -9.40 -14.23 2.74
C THR A 159 -10.88 -14.62 2.64
N GLN A 160 -11.74 -13.85 3.30
CA GLN A 160 -13.17 -14.14 3.41
C GLN A 160 -14.02 -12.92 3.07
N PRO A 161 -15.19 -13.11 2.45
CA PRO A 161 -16.26 -12.13 2.36
C PRO A 161 -16.66 -11.54 3.72
N VAL A 162 -16.98 -10.24 3.75
CA VAL A 162 -17.58 -9.58 4.93
C VAL A 162 -18.95 -9.04 4.55
N GLU A 163 -19.98 -9.55 5.23
CA GLU A 163 -21.38 -9.15 5.06
C GLU A 163 -21.73 -7.96 5.95
N SER A 164 -20.96 -6.87 5.83
CA SER A 164 -21.26 -5.60 6.50
C SER A 164 -21.83 -4.60 5.50
N GLY A 165 -22.70 -3.71 5.97
CA GLY A 165 -23.20 -2.61 5.15
C GLY A 165 -22.07 -1.69 4.70
N VAL A 166 -22.04 -1.37 3.41
CA VAL A 166 -21.07 -0.47 2.78
C VAL A 166 -21.80 0.76 2.28
N ARG A 167 -21.29 1.95 2.60
CA ARG A 167 -21.70 3.21 1.97
C ARG A 167 -20.87 3.41 0.71
N VAL A 168 -21.53 3.81 -0.37
CA VAL A 168 -20.91 4.10 -1.66
C VAL A 168 -21.34 5.50 -2.09
N GLU A 169 -20.37 6.31 -2.51
CA GLU A 169 -20.57 7.69 -2.96
C GLU A 169 -19.84 7.94 -4.28
N ILE A 170 -20.43 8.81 -5.10
CA ILE A 170 -19.82 9.27 -6.35
C ILE A 170 -19.49 10.75 -6.20
N LEU A 171 -18.20 11.04 -6.33
CA LEU A 171 -17.64 12.38 -6.21
C LEU A 171 -17.16 12.87 -7.58
N VAL A 172 -17.40 14.15 -7.85
CA VAL A 172 -16.78 14.88 -8.96
C VAL A 172 -15.73 15.81 -8.40
N ASN A 173 -14.49 15.69 -8.90
CA ASN A 173 -13.44 16.64 -8.57
C ASN A 173 -13.65 17.91 -9.39
N MET A 174 -14.05 19.01 -8.74
CA MET A 174 -14.08 20.32 -9.38
C MET A 174 -12.86 21.13 -8.93
N SER A 175 -12.30 21.97 -9.80
CA SER A 175 -11.10 22.78 -9.53
C SER A 175 -11.20 23.67 -8.28
N SER A 176 -12.42 23.99 -7.83
CA SER A 176 -12.72 24.79 -6.64
C SER A 176 -12.93 23.97 -5.35
N THR A 177 -13.09 22.64 -5.44
CA THR A 177 -13.37 21.74 -4.30
C THR A 177 -12.52 20.46 -4.39
N PRO A 178 -11.30 20.47 -3.79
CA PRO A 178 -10.41 19.31 -3.79
C PRO A 178 -11.00 18.05 -3.12
N ASP A 179 -11.95 18.25 -2.20
CA ASP A 179 -12.66 17.16 -1.50
C ASP A 179 -13.78 16.53 -2.37
N GLY A 180 -14.05 17.10 -3.55
CA GLY A 180 -15.09 16.65 -4.48
C GLY A 180 -16.52 16.99 -4.06
N ILE A 181 -17.45 17.01 -5.01
CA ILE A 181 -18.89 17.17 -4.75
C ILE A 181 -19.56 15.81 -4.82
N SER A 182 -20.22 15.39 -3.74
CA SER A 182 -21.03 14.16 -3.72
C SER A 182 -22.32 14.34 -4.49
N LEU A 183 -22.49 13.54 -5.55
CA LEU A 183 -23.70 13.54 -6.38
C LEU A 183 -24.72 12.50 -5.94
N GLU A 184 -24.26 11.33 -5.50
CA GLU A 184 -25.11 10.25 -5.01
C GLU A 184 -24.42 9.54 -3.86
N SER A 185 -25.21 9.16 -2.85
CA SER A 185 -24.77 8.36 -1.70
C SER A 185 -25.80 7.26 -1.44
N LYS A 186 -25.34 6.00 -1.42
CA LYS A 186 -26.21 4.84 -1.19
C LYS A 186 -25.57 3.82 -0.25
N SER A 187 -26.41 3.09 0.46
CA SER A 187 -25.99 1.96 1.28
C SER A 187 -26.26 0.65 0.55
N VAL A 188 -25.24 -0.18 0.44
CA VAL A 188 -25.29 -1.51 -0.19
C VAL A 188 -24.86 -2.58 0.81
N TYR A 189 -25.37 -3.79 0.63
CA TYR A 189 -25.05 -4.95 1.46
C TYR A 189 -24.48 -6.06 0.58
N PRO A 190 -23.16 -6.25 0.53
CA PRO A 190 -22.51 -7.27 -0.29
C PRO A 190 -22.77 -8.69 0.25
N GLY A 191 -23.90 -9.29 -0.14
CA GLY A 191 -24.20 -10.70 0.17
C GLY A 191 -23.17 -11.62 -0.46
N GLY A 192 -22.54 -12.51 0.33
CA GLY A 192 -21.39 -13.30 -0.14
C GLY A 192 -20.16 -12.46 -0.52
N GLY A 193 -20.10 -11.18 -0.09
CA GLY A 193 -18.94 -10.29 -0.27
C GLY A 193 -18.92 -9.48 -1.56
N LEU A 194 -19.94 -9.57 -2.41
CA LEU A 194 -20.03 -8.82 -3.67
C LEU A 194 -21.41 -8.19 -3.84
N VAL A 195 -21.45 -6.95 -4.29
CA VAL A 195 -22.66 -6.31 -4.80
C VAL A 195 -22.33 -5.46 -6.03
N SER A 196 -23.21 -5.52 -7.02
CA SER A 196 -23.12 -4.68 -8.22
C SER A 196 -24.00 -3.44 -8.06
N GLY A 197 -23.58 -2.34 -8.65
CA GLY A 197 -24.34 -1.10 -8.72
C GLY A 197 -24.14 -0.39 -10.05
N SER A 198 -24.98 0.60 -10.30
CA SER A 198 -24.86 1.49 -11.45
C SER A 198 -25.08 2.94 -11.05
N PHE A 199 -24.62 3.85 -11.90
CA PHE A 199 -24.83 5.29 -11.84
C PHE A 199 -24.91 5.86 -13.25
N SER A 200 -25.96 6.62 -13.55
CA SER A 200 -26.09 7.27 -14.86
C SER A 200 -25.44 8.63 -14.84
N LEU A 201 -24.50 8.87 -15.75
CA LEU A 201 -24.02 10.22 -16.05
C LEU A 201 -25.15 10.96 -16.75
N THR A 202 -25.65 12.03 -16.13
CA THR A 202 -26.72 12.86 -16.72
C THR A 202 -26.08 14.00 -17.51
N ASP A 203 -26.44 14.18 -18.77
CA ASP A 203 -26.06 15.37 -19.56
C ASP A 203 -26.75 16.64 -19.01
N PRO A 204 -26.02 17.71 -18.68
CA PRO A 204 -24.55 17.86 -18.81
C PRO A 204 -23.75 17.27 -17.65
N ALA A 205 -22.94 16.25 -17.96
CA ALA A 205 -21.94 15.70 -17.06
C ALA A 205 -20.62 16.44 -17.25
N SER A 206 -20.00 16.89 -16.14
CA SER A 206 -18.72 17.59 -16.21
C SER A 206 -17.60 16.65 -16.68
N PRO A 207 -16.88 16.99 -17.77
CA PRO A 207 -15.70 16.24 -18.16
C PRO A 207 -14.60 16.34 -17.09
N GLY A 208 -13.79 15.29 -16.95
CA GLY A 208 -12.67 15.24 -16.02
C GLY A 208 -12.61 13.94 -15.22
N LEU A 209 -11.91 14.00 -14.08
CA LEU A 209 -11.69 12.86 -13.21
C LEU A 209 -12.81 12.75 -12.17
N TRP A 210 -13.45 11.58 -12.15
CA TRP A 210 -14.51 11.21 -11.22
C TRP A 210 -14.02 10.14 -10.26
N LYS A 211 -14.61 10.10 -9.08
CA LYS A 211 -14.17 9.20 -8.00
C LYS A 211 -15.35 8.47 -7.39
N LEU A 212 -15.28 7.14 -7.43
CA LEU A 212 -16.15 6.25 -6.68
C LEU A 212 -15.51 6.00 -5.32
N VAL A 213 -16.18 6.36 -4.23
CA VAL A 213 -15.68 6.21 -2.86
C VAL A 213 -16.60 5.27 -2.10
N ALA A 214 -16.03 4.43 -1.23
CA ALA A 214 -16.80 3.57 -0.36
C ALA A 214 -16.15 3.37 1.01
N TRP A 215 -16.96 3.10 2.02
CA TRP A 215 -16.52 2.75 3.37
C TRP A 215 -17.51 1.81 4.05
N HIS A 216 -17.00 0.97 4.96
CA HIS A 216 -17.89 0.16 5.78
C HIS A 216 -18.66 1.06 6.77
N GLN A 217 -19.95 0.82 6.95
CA GLN A 217 -20.81 1.62 7.84
C GLN A 217 -20.32 1.61 9.30
N ASN A 218 -19.70 0.51 9.74
CA ASN A 218 -19.09 0.37 11.06
C ASN A 218 -17.73 1.07 11.21
N SER A 219 -17.14 1.56 10.11
CA SER A 219 -15.87 2.28 10.09
C SER A 219 -15.86 3.40 9.03
N PRO A 220 -16.66 4.46 9.20
CA PRO A 220 -16.96 5.40 8.12
C PRO A 220 -15.81 6.33 7.70
N GLN A 221 -14.60 6.02 8.12
CA GLN A 221 -13.46 6.93 8.21
C GLN A 221 -12.25 6.34 7.48
N LYS A 222 -12.33 5.05 7.10
CA LYS A 222 -11.42 4.38 6.18
C LYS A 222 -12.14 4.31 4.83
N ASN A 223 -11.75 5.23 3.96
CA ASN A 223 -12.35 5.34 2.63
C ASN A 223 -11.50 4.55 1.64
N PHE A 224 -12.16 3.81 0.77
CA PHE A 224 -11.59 3.15 -0.38
C PHE A 224 -12.11 3.86 -1.61
N SER A 225 -11.29 3.98 -2.65
CA SER A 225 -11.70 4.71 -3.85
C SER A 225 -11.18 4.08 -5.12
N SER A 226 -11.95 4.23 -6.19
CA SER A 226 -11.54 4.00 -7.57
C SER A 226 -11.85 5.25 -8.39
N GLU A 227 -11.01 5.55 -9.37
CA GLU A 227 -11.14 6.73 -10.22
C GLU A 227 -11.47 6.31 -11.65
N PHE A 228 -12.27 7.13 -12.34
CA PHE A 228 -12.61 6.98 -13.75
C PHE A 228 -12.70 8.35 -14.43
N GLU A 229 -12.44 8.41 -15.72
CA GLU A 229 -12.47 9.66 -16.49
C GLU A 229 -13.79 9.78 -17.25
N VAL A 230 -14.40 10.96 -17.23
CA VAL A 230 -15.51 11.32 -18.10
C VAL A 230 -14.99 12.29 -19.16
N LYS A 231 -15.09 11.93 -20.42
CA LYS A 231 -14.75 12.82 -21.53
C LYS A 231 -15.54 12.45 -22.76
N GLU A 232 -15.74 13.41 -23.64
CA GLU A 232 -16.19 13.11 -24.99
C GLU A 232 -15.13 12.22 -25.64
N TYR A 233 -15.52 10.99 -25.94
CA TYR A 233 -14.64 9.97 -26.45
C TYR A 233 -15.27 9.37 -27.70
N VAL A 234 -14.47 9.30 -28.76
CA VAL A 234 -14.76 8.48 -29.93
C VAL A 234 -13.78 7.32 -29.87
N LEU A 235 -14.28 6.10 -29.99
CA LEU A 235 -13.44 4.91 -30.04
C LEU A 235 -12.51 5.01 -31.26
N PRO A 236 -11.18 5.00 -31.07
CA PRO A 236 -10.23 4.94 -32.18
C PRO A 236 -10.49 3.69 -33.01
N SER A 237 -10.33 3.80 -34.32
CA SER A 237 -10.47 2.68 -35.24
C SER A 237 -9.26 1.74 -35.19
N PHE A 238 -8.10 2.22 -34.73
CA PHE A 238 -6.85 1.49 -34.64
C PHE A 238 -6.09 1.80 -33.35
N GLU A 239 -5.11 0.96 -33.01
CA GLU A 239 -4.19 1.15 -31.88
C GLU A 239 -2.77 1.42 -32.39
N VAL A 240 -2.03 2.26 -31.66
CA VAL A 240 -0.61 2.53 -31.90
C VAL A 240 0.21 2.05 -30.69
N SER A 241 1.12 1.12 -30.95
CA SER A 241 2.07 0.64 -29.95
C SER A 241 3.50 1.10 -30.31
N LEU A 242 4.26 1.47 -29.29
CA LEU A 242 5.64 1.90 -29.44
C LEU A 242 6.55 0.85 -28.78
N SER A 243 7.71 0.57 -29.37
CA SER A 243 8.69 -0.36 -28.82
C SER A 243 10.12 0.15 -29.04
N PRO A 244 10.72 0.81 -28.03
CA PRO A 244 12.14 1.19 -28.07
C PRO A 244 13.06 -0.05 -28.16
N GLN A 245 14.03 0.00 -29.08
CA GLN A 245 14.99 -1.10 -29.28
C GLN A 245 15.90 -1.34 -28.06
N LYS A 246 16.16 -0.30 -27.26
CA LYS A 246 16.98 -0.38 -26.03
C LYS A 246 16.18 0.00 -24.79
N ALA A 247 16.36 -0.76 -23.71
CA ALA A 247 15.80 -0.50 -22.37
C ALA A 247 16.21 0.86 -21.77
N PHE A 248 17.35 1.40 -22.18
CA PHE A 248 17.92 2.65 -21.68
C PHE A 248 18.65 3.37 -22.82
N PHE A 249 18.76 4.69 -22.73
CA PHE A 249 19.61 5.49 -23.58
C PHE A 249 20.84 5.91 -22.79
N TYR A 250 22.02 5.41 -23.16
CA TYR A 250 23.24 5.84 -22.52
C TYR A 250 23.62 7.23 -23.03
N VAL A 251 24.18 8.07 -22.17
CA VAL A 251 24.63 9.40 -22.60
C VAL A 251 25.57 9.29 -23.80
N ASN A 252 26.41 8.25 -23.88
CA ASN A 252 27.35 8.06 -24.98
C ASN A 252 26.76 7.35 -26.21
N ASP A 253 25.47 6.97 -26.20
CA ASP A 253 24.83 6.41 -27.38
C ASP A 253 24.64 7.49 -28.46
N ASP A 254 24.82 7.11 -29.72
CA ASP A 254 24.58 7.98 -30.87
C ASP A 254 23.09 8.23 -31.09
N SER A 255 22.27 7.21 -30.88
CA SER A 255 20.82 7.27 -31.06
C SER A 255 20.01 6.22 -30.29
N LEU A 256 18.72 6.50 -30.16
CA LEU A 256 17.67 5.61 -29.66
C LEU A 256 16.60 5.44 -30.75
N SER A 257 16.46 4.22 -31.25
CA SER A 257 15.41 3.85 -32.20
C SER A 257 14.17 3.35 -31.47
N VAL A 258 13.00 3.82 -31.89
CA VAL A 258 11.68 3.40 -31.42
C VAL A 258 10.90 2.87 -32.60
N HIS A 259 10.52 1.59 -32.51
CA HIS A 259 9.63 0.97 -33.46
C HIS A 259 8.19 1.38 -33.17
N ILE A 260 7.42 1.60 -34.23
CA ILE A 260 6.04 2.04 -34.20
C ILE A 260 5.24 0.96 -34.91
N GLU A 261 4.26 0.39 -34.22
CA GLU A 261 3.32 -0.57 -34.79
C GLU A 261 1.91 0.01 -34.70
N ALA A 262 1.19 0.03 -35.82
CA ALA A 262 -0.16 0.58 -35.93
C ALA A 262 -1.09 -0.45 -36.58
N LYS A 263 -2.18 -0.78 -35.89
CA LYS A 263 -3.06 -1.88 -36.27
C LYS A 263 -4.51 -1.54 -35.98
N TYR A 264 -5.40 -1.79 -36.92
CA TYR A 264 -6.84 -1.66 -36.70
C TYR A 264 -7.31 -2.62 -35.60
N LEU A 265 -8.34 -2.22 -34.84
CA LEU A 265 -8.89 -3.07 -33.77
C LEU A 265 -9.42 -4.42 -34.28
N PHE A 266 -9.77 -4.52 -35.57
CA PHE A 266 -10.18 -5.76 -36.24
C PHE A 266 -9.02 -6.59 -36.81
N GLY A 267 -7.78 -6.12 -36.68
CA GLY A 267 -6.58 -6.92 -36.90
C GLY A 267 -5.75 -6.57 -38.13
N GLU A 268 -6.24 -5.71 -39.03
CA GLU A 268 -5.50 -5.32 -40.24
C GLU A 268 -4.44 -4.24 -39.95
N THR A 269 -3.40 -4.20 -40.77
CA THR A 269 -2.31 -3.24 -40.66
C THR A 269 -2.72 -1.86 -41.16
N VAL A 270 -2.23 -0.80 -40.49
CA VAL A 270 -2.47 0.59 -40.90
C VAL A 270 -1.38 1.05 -41.88
N ASN A 271 -1.78 1.72 -42.96
CA ASN A 271 -0.87 2.47 -43.83
C ASN A 271 -1.11 3.96 -43.68
N GLY A 272 -0.03 4.74 -43.57
CA GLY A 272 -0.14 6.17 -43.33
C GLY A 272 1.17 6.83 -42.91
N HIS A 273 1.08 7.89 -42.11
CA HIS A 273 2.23 8.64 -41.64
C HIS A 273 2.15 8.89 -40.13
N GLY A 274 3.27 8.67 -39.43
CA GLY A 274 3.44 9.01 -38.02
C GLY A 274 4.22 10.30 -37.85
N PHE A 275 3.74 11.20 -36.99
CA PHE A 275 4.47 12.37 -36.53
C PHE A 275 5.00 12.09 -35.13
N VAL A 276 6.33 12.05 -35.00
CA VAL A 276 6.99 11.62 -33.76
C VAL A 276 7.80 12.75 -33.17
N VAL A 277 7.61 12.98 -31.86
CA VAL A 277 8.39 13.94 -31.08
C VAL A 277 8.88 13.27 -29.80
N PHE A 278 10.16 13.47 -29.49
CA PHE A 278 10.75 13.01 -28.23
C PHE A 278 10.84 14.15 -27.21
N GLY A 279 10.94 13.80 -25.95
CA GLY A 279 11.21 14.75 -24.88
C GLY A 279 11.80 14.10 -23.63
N VAL A 280 12.02 14.91 -22.61
CA VAL A 280 12.52 14.50 -21.29
C VAL A 280 11.46 14.78 -20.24
N VAL A 281 11.25 13.85 -19.33
CA VAL A 281 10.48 14.05 -18.10
C VAL A 281 11.47 14.37 -16.98
N THR A 282 11.28 15.54 -16.39
CA THR A 282 12.07 16.06 -15.26
C THR A 282 11.20 16.15 -14.02
N GLU A 283 11.78 15.89 -12.85
CA GLU A 283 11.06 15.97 -11.56
C GLU A 283 10.59 17.40 -11.23
N ASP A 284 11.34 18.42 -11.65
CA ASP A 284 11.09 19.83 -11.34
C ASP A 284 10.15 20.54 -12.34
N LYS A 285 10.28 20.24 -13.64
CA LYS A 285 9.55 20.95 -14.71
C LYS A 285 8.55 20.09 -15.47
N GLY A 286 8.41 18.81 -15.13
CA GLY A 286 7.54 17.88 -15.84
C GLY A 286 8.06 17.54 -17.23
N LYS A 287 7.17 17.46 -18.23
CA LYS A 287 7.49 17.07 -19.61
C LYS A 287 8.08 18.24 -20.41
N ILE A 288 9.31 18.11 -20.85
CA ILE A 288 10.01 19.06 -21.72
C ILE A 288 10.21 18.42 -23.10
N SER A 289 9.60 19.00 -24.13
CA SER A 289 9.75 18.55 -25.52
C SER A 289 11.16 18.84 -26.06
N ILE A 290 11.66 17.99 -26.98
CA ILE A 290 12.86 18.23 -27.80
C ILE A 290 12.37 18.52 -29.23
N PRO A 291 12.13 19.79 -29.60
CA PRO A 291 11.52 20.12 -30.89
C PRO A 291 12.34 19.67 -32.11
N GLY A 292 13.68 19.68 -31.98
CA GLY A 292 14.60 19.21 -33.02
C GLY A 292 14.54 17.70 -33.30
N SER A 293 13.75 16.94 -32.53
CA SER A 293 13.52 15.52 -32.75
C SER A 293 12.26 15.21 -33.57
N LEU A 294 11.46 16.24 -33.89
CA LEU A 294 10.23 16.10 -34.69
C LEU A 294 10.56 15.46 -36.04
N GLN A 295 9.91 14.34 -36.33
CA GLN A 295 10.10 13.59 -37.57
C GLN A 295 8.77 13.06 -38.09
N ARG A 296 8.65 13.05 -39.42
CA ARG A 296 7.57 12.39 -40.13
C ARG A 296 8.07 11.03 -40.61
N VAL A 297 7.41 9.97 -40.17
CA VAL A 297 7.76 8.57 -40.45
C VAL A 297 6.68 7.96 -41.32
N GLN A 298 7.07 7.23 -42.36
CA GLN A 298 6.11 6.41 -43.11
C GLN A 298 5.72 5.20 -42.26
N ILE A 299 4.41 4.96 -42.12
CA ILE A 299 3.90 3.70 -41.59
C ILE A 299 3.46 2.87 -42.81
N TRP A 300 4.13 1.73 -42.99
CA TRP A 300 3.86 0.80 -44.09
C TRP A 300 3.69 -0.60 -43.53
N ASP A 301 2.63 -1.28 -43.92
CA ASP A 301 2.26 -2.60 -43.39
C ASP A 301 2.19 -2.58 -41.86
N GLY A 302 1.61 -1.49 -41.30
CA GLY A 302 1.48 -1.28 -39.87
C GLY A 302 2.78 -0.94 -39.15
N SER A 303 3.89 -0.76 -39.86
CA SER A 303 5.24 -0.67 -39.27
C SER A 303 5.96 0.63 -39.63
N GLY A 304 6.60 1.24 -38.63
CA GLY A 304 7.43 2.43 -38.77
C GLY A 304 8.60 2.43 -37.78
N THR A 305 9.58 3.30 -37.97
CA THR A 305 10.69 3.49 -37.02
C THR A 305 11.07 4.96 -36.92
N ALA A 306 11.13 5.47 -35.70
CA ALA A 306 11.61 6.80 -35.37
C ALA A 306 12.95 6.74 -34.63
N GLU A 307 13.83 7.70 -34.88
CA GLU A 307 15.16 7.75 -34.27
C GLU A 307 15.40 9.06 -33.51
N LEU A 308 15.73 8.98 -32.22
CA LEU A 308 16.24 10.09 -31.43
C LEU A 308 17.76 10.07 -31.45
N ARG A 309 18.38 11.04 -32.11
CA ARG A 309 19.85 11.18 -32.14
C ARG A 309 20.35 12.09 -31.02
N ARG A 310 21.56 11.81 -30.54
CA ARG A 310 22.27 12.64 -29.55
C ARG A 310 22.31 14.12 -29.93
N LYS A 311 22.48 14.44 -31.22
CA LYS A 311 22.46 15.83 -31.72
C LYS A 311 21.14 16.57 -31.43
N HIS A 312 19.99 15.88 -31.47
CA HIS A 312 18.69 16.50 -31.19
C HIS A 312 18.60 16.87 -29.70
N ILE A 313 19.10 15.99 -28.82
CA ILE A 313 19.16 16.24 -27.37
C ILE A 313 20.07 17.44 -27.08
N LEU A 314 21.26 17.49 -27.68
CA LEU A 314 22.24 18.55 -27.44
C LEU A 314 21.79 19.94 -27.92
N GLN A 315 20.86 20.01 -28.89
CA GLN A 315 20.27 21.28 -29.33
C GLN A 315 19.37 21.91 -28.25
N THR A 316 18.64 21.10 -27.49
CA THR A 316 17.75 21.56 -26.42
C THR A 316 18.45 21.59 -25.06
N PHE A 317 19.33 20.62 -24.81
CA PHE A 317 20.07 20.44 -23.57
C PHE A 317 21.57 20.38 -23.86
N PRO A 318 22.26 21.54 -23.89
CA PRO A 318 23.69 21.61 -24.23
C PRO A 318 24.57 20.74 -23.32
N ASN A 319 24.15 20.54 -22.07
CA ASN A 319 24.79 19.62 -21.13
C ASN A 319 23.94 18.38 -20.88
N ILE A 320 24.07 17.38 -21.75
CA ILE A 320 23.36 16.09 -21.63
C ILE A 320 23.61 15.36 -20.30
N MET A 321 24.71 15.65 -19.59
CA MET A 321 25.02 15.02 -18.30
C MET A 321 24.01 15.40 -17.21
N GLN A 322 23.35 16.55 -17.34
CA GLN A 322 22.29 16.98 -16.43
C GLN A 322 21.02 16.12 -16.56
N LEU A 323 20.89 15.37 -17.66
CA LEU A 323 19.75 14.50 -17.90
C LEU A 323 19.94 13.10 -17.32
N VAL A 324 21.12 12.77 -16.76
CA VAL A 324 21.35 11.46 -16.13
C VAL A 324 20.36 11.26 -14.98
N GLY A 325 19.70 10.11 -14.97
CA GLY A 325 18.64 9.78 -14.01
C GLY A 325 17.24 10.25 -14.43
N GLN A 326 17.13 11.19 -15.38
CA GLN A 326 15.85 11.63 -15.95
C GLN A 326 15.33 10.61 -16.96
N SER A 327 14.03 10.69 -17.25
CA SER A 327 13.36 9.76 -18.19
C SER A 327 13.13 10.41 -19.54
N LEU A 328 13.27 9.65 -20.63
CA LEU A 328 12.81 10.08 -21.95
C LEU A 328 11.32 9.75 -22.14
N TYR A 329 10.60 10.55 -22.92
CA TYR A 329 9.28 10.20 -23.42
C TYR A 329 9.22 10.39 -24.94
N VAL A 330 8.28 9.70 -25.58
CA VAL A 330 7.99 9.82 -27.01
C VAL A 330 6.49 9.99 -27.18
N THR A 331 6.11 10.88 -28.08
CA THR A 331 4.73 11.12 -28.52
C THR A 331 4.64 10.81 -30.00
N VAL A 332 3.64 10.05 -30.41
CA VAL A 332 3.37 9.70 -31.81
C VAL A 332 1.91 9.98 -32.14
N SER A 333 1.67 10.70 -33.24
CA SER A 333 0.35 10.87 -33.84
C SER A 333 0.36 10.19 -35.21
N VAL A 334 -0.52 9.20 -35.43
CA VAL A 334 -0.58 8.46 -36.70
C VAL A 334 -1.82 8.91 -37.47
N LEU A 335 -1.60 9.28 -38.73
CA LEU A 335 -2.64 9.63 -39.69
C LEU A 335 -2.70 8.58 -40.78
N THR A 336 -3.90 8.05 -41.06
CA THR A 336 -4.12 7.09 -42.15
C THR A 336 -3.96 7.74 -43.52
N GLU A 337 -3.69 6.95 -44.56
CA GLU A 337 -3.52 7.45 -45.94
C GLU A 337 -4.78 8.15 -46.49
N SER A 338 -5.97 7.72 -46.05
CA SER A 338 -7.24 8.37 -46.40
C SER A 338 -7.41 9.73 -45.72
N GLY A 339 -6.62 10.04 -44.68
CA GLY A 339 -6.73 11.26 -43.88
C GLY A 339 -8.03 11.38 -43.08
N SER A 340 -8.83 10.31 -43.01
CA SER A 340 -10.14 10.29 -42.35
C SER A 340 -10.06 9.97 -40.87
N GLU A 341 -8.93 9.45 -40.40
CA GLU A 341 -8.75 8.94 -39.04
C GLU A 341 -7.36 9.34 -38.53
N GLU A 342 -7.34 9.93 -37.34
CA GLU A 342 -6.13 10.31 -36.59
C GLU A 342 -6.22 9.65 -35.21
N ASP A 343 -5.13 9.01 -34.78
CA ASP A 343 -5.00 8.49 -33.42
C ASP A 343 -3.68 8.92 -32.79
N ASP A 344 -3.77 9.37 -31.54
CA ASP A 344 -2.64 9.81 -30.74
C ASP A 344 -2.17 8.65 -29.85
N GLY A 345 -1.16 7.94 -30.33
CA GLY A 345 -0.36 7.02 -29.54
C GLY A 345 0.48 7.78 -28.51
N SER A 346 -0.11 8.18 -27.39
CA SER A 346 0.63 8.58 -26.18
C SER A 346 1.09 7.36 -25.37
N GLY A 347 1.66 6.38 -26.08
CA GLY A 347 1.89 5.02 -25.60
C GLY A 347 3.36 4.68 -25.38
N LEU A 348 4.06 5.42 -24.51
CA LEU A 348 5.12 4.87 -23.66
C LEU A 348 5.58 5.90 -22.62
N GLN A 349 5.08 5.76 -21.38
CA GLN A 349 5.91 5.95 -20.20
C GLN A 349 6.96 4.84 -20.16
N ALA A 350 7.86 4.82 -21.14
CA ALA A 350 9.19 4.30 -20.90
C ALA A 350 9.85 5.35 -20.00
N GLN A 351 9.60 5.33 -18.69
CA GLN A 351 10.46 6.02 -17.73
C GLN A 351 11.85 5.35 -17.79
N ARG A 352 12.56 5.59 -18.88
CA ARG A 352 13.84 4.97 -19.19
C ARG A 352 14.87 5.97 -18.79
N ARG A 353 15.48 5.70 -17.63
CA ARG A 353 16.51 6.54 -17.06
C ARG A 353 17.67 6.64 -18.05
N LEU A 354 18.07 7.87 -18.36
CA LEU A 354 19.38 8.11 -18.93
C LEU A 354 20.44 7.63 -17.95
N GLN A 355 21.29 6.71 -18.39
CA GLN A 355 22.35 6.13 -17.57
C GLN A 355 23.72 6.54 -18.11
N GLN A 356 24.69 6.65 -17.20
CA GLN A 356 26.10 6.62 -17.58
C GLN A 356 26.59 5.18 -17.54
N LEU A 357 27.39 4.80 -18.55
CA LEU A 357 28.17 3.57 -18.46
C LEU A 357 29.14 3.67 -17.27
N PRO A 358 29.25 2.65 -16.42
CA PRO A 358 30.27 2.63 -15.39
C PRO A 358 31.64 2.64 -16.05
N ALA A 359 32.53 3.54 -15.60
CA ALA A 359 33.89 3.62 -16.11
C ALA A 359 34.60 2.27 -15.95
N HIS A 360 35.07 1.70 -17.06
CA HIS A 360 35.96 0.54 -17.02
C HIS A 360 37.23 0.92 -16.24
N ARG A 361 37.34 0.49 -14.98
CA ARG A 361 38.62 0.45 -14.29
C ARG A 361 39.49 -0.58 -14.99
N HIS A 362 40.42 -0.13 -15.82
CA HIS A 362 41.58 -0.92 -16.20
C HIS A 362 42.34 -1.31 -14.93
N ARG A 363 42.12 -2.54 -14.43
CA ARG A 363 43.05 -3.18 -13.50
C ARG A 363 44.25 -3.64 -14.31
N SER A 364 45.29 -2.80 -14.35
CA SER A 364 46.64 -3.22 -14.66
C SER A 364 47.05 -4.30 -13.66
N CYS A 365 47.10 -5.55 -14.10
CA CYS A 365 47.76 -6.61 -13.35
C CYS A 365 49.26 -6.46 -13.55
N ARG A 366 49.96 -5.89 -12.57
CA ARG A 366 51.41 -6.07 -12.45
C ARG A 366 51.64 -7.49 -11.92
N ALA A 367 52.13 -8.37 -12.79
CA ALA A 367 52.83 -9.57 -12.36
C ALA A 367 54.10 -9.14 -11.61
N SER A 368 54.25 -9.61 -10.37
CA SER A 368 55.50 -9.49 -9.62
C SER A 368 56.30 -10.76 -9.87
N ASP A 369 57.27 -10.68 -10.78
CA ASP A 369 58.41 -11.60 -10.82
C ASP A 369 59.47 -11.09 -9.84
N ARG A 370 59.64 -11.82 -8.73
CA ARG A 370 60.92 -12.25 -8.12
C ARG A 370 60.72 -12.82 -6.73
#